data_AF-A0A370Q3Z7-F1
#
_entry.id   AF-A0A370Q3Z7-F1
#
_cell.length_a   1.000
_cell.length_b   1.000
_cell.length_c   1.000
_cell.angle_alpha   90.00
_cell.angle_beta   90.00
_cell.angle_gamma   90.00
#
_symmetry.space_group_name_H-M   'P 1'
#
loop_
_entity.id
_entity.type
_entity.pdbx_description
1 polymer ?
#
loop_
_entity_poly.entity_id
_entity_poly.type
_entity_poly.pdbx_seq_one_letter_code
_entity_poly.pdbx_strand_id
1 'polypeptide(L)'
;MLFKNLNQKLNYLRIKVFKSLDYISTSPDKNSWRWGNFLSILSLCLLYFIWIFRIFSLLQYLKIFTRQYYKLNQIFTGKQDSKRRDVPPILQELYFIFWLFFLSIYHFKSELILEIFNASLKSSTLKVFAVYFLIESTVWLIYYTILRRFFEERYSIYHPIEYFVLIPILLCSQAVAISIIYTLAVDESFLILMGLSEIDKIPFYIKMIGILYLAFVLSMILNGFPSEKRKSDNYYSITIFGFGDVVTERLLPALDRSYIRKNIINIYTIKIIEHNNKDINLFDIKKLNNRLDDVALSKIIWICTPSYSHIEYLEKFMGLNSLIVIEKPISVNLNELNILKKMKSYNLLDNVFFLSYYKLEKSLPLTYLIYPSIYYAKYLEFKNADKESLSFFYSKLGNLKSLSINLIEGMDNRDWPYKDEYGGHLLETFIHPVVIASQYVEIPQNWKDLVWNIYKGEKNKELMYELKAISKGVDVHLRIKKNAKKNDLKKSAEFVYENGKIIADFNKKKIKIFNDKSGQSIEIKVKNEFNGNYDVQVDLVKTVYEDKITPSLIDGFEQQIEIIEWLINQKSESNL
;
A
#
# COMPACT_ATOMS: atom_id res chain seq x y z
N MET A 1 -44.21 -35.62 -17.34
CA MET A 1 -43.00 -35.32 -18.15
C MET A 1 -43.07 -33.99 -18.92
N LEU A 2 -44.19 -33.64 -19.55
CA LEU A 2 -44.37 -32.37 -20.29
C LEU A 2 -44.13 -31.09 -19.46
N PHE A 3 -44.61 -31.02 -18.20
CA PHE A 3 -44.38 -29.86 -17.31
C PHE A 3 -42.91 -29.68 -16.87
N LYS A 4 -42.14 -30.76 -16.72
CA LYS A 4 -40.69 -30.69 -16.41
C LYS A 4 -39.90 -30.12 -17.60
N ASN A 5 -40.28 -30.51 -18.81
CA ASN A 5 -39.67 -30.02 -20.05
C ASN A 5 -40.01 -28.54 -20.33
N LEU A 6 -41.22 -28.11 -19.99
CA LEU A 6 -41.62 -26.70 -20.08
C LEU A 6 -40.84 -25.81 -19.09
N ASN A 7 -40.72 -26.25 -17.83
CA ASN A 7 -39.95 -25.52 -16.81
C ASN A 7 -38.44 -25.46 -17.12
N GLN A 8 -37.86 -26.50 -17.71
CA GLN A 8 -36.47 -26.47 -18.17
C GLN A 8 -36.26 -25.52 -19.35
N LYS A 9 -37.18 -25.51 -20.35
CA LYS A 9 -37.13 -24.55 -21.46
C LYS A 9 -37.32 -23.10 -20.98
N LEU A 10 -38.26 -22.85 -20.06
CA LEU A 10 -38.48 -21.54 -19.47
C LEU A 10 -37.27 -21.07 -18.65
N ASN A 11 -36.64 -21.95 -17.87
CA ASN A 11 -35.42 -21.62 -17.14
C ASN A 11 -34.23 -21.34 -18.07
N TYR A 12 -34.10 -22.11 -19.16
CA TYR A 12 -33.07 -21.87 -20.17
C TYR A 12 -33.26 -20.52 -20.88
N LEU A 13 -34.49 -20.21 -21.30
CA LEU A 13 -34.87 -18.91 -21.88
C LEU A 13 -34.62 -17.77 -20.89
N ARG A 14 -34.99 -17.93 -19.62
CA ARG A 14 -34.74 -16.96 -18.56
C ARG A 14 -33.24 -16.70 -18.40
N ILE A 15 -32.42 -17.74 -18.29
CA ILE A 15 -30.96 -17.60 -18.17
C ILE A 15 -30.38 -16.89 -19.40
N LYS A 16 -30.86 -17.21 -20.61
CA LYS A 16 -30.41 -16.58 -21.85
C LYS A 16 -30.78 -15.10 -21.91
N VAL A 17 -32.02 -14.74 -21.55
CA VAL A 17 -32.48 -13.35 -21.49
C VAL A 17 -31.69 -12.57 -20.43
N PHE A 18 -31.54 -13.11 -19.22
CA PHE A 18 -30.75 -12.45 -18.16
C PHE A 18 -29.29 -12.25 -18.56
N LYS A 19 -28.65 -13.22 -19.23
CA LYS A 19 -27.29 -13.05 -19.76
C LYS A 19 -27.21 -11.95 -20.83
N SER A 20 -28.19 -11.86 -21.72
CA SER A 20 -28.26 -10.79 -22.73
C SER A 20 -28.49 -9.42 -22.10
N LEU A 21 -29.37 -9.31 -21.10
CA LEU A 21 -29.62 -8.07 -20.38
C LEU A 21 -28.42 -7.65 -19.54
N ASP A 22 -27.76 -8.61 -18.88
CA ASP A 22 -26.52 -8.37 -18.15
C ASP A 22 -25.44 -7.85 -19.09
N TYR A 23 -25.31 -8.37 -20.32
CA TYR A 23 -24.38 -7.81 -21.31
C TYR A 23 -24.63 -6.31 -21.57
N ILE A 24 -25.91 -5.90 -21.63
CA ILE A 24 -26.30 -4.49 -21.82
C ILE A 24 -26.00 -3.68 -20.57
N SER A 25 -26.51 -4.06 -19.40
CA SER A 25 -26.37 -3.32 -18.13
C SER A 25 -26.17 -4.31 -16.98
N THR A 26 -25.18 -4.07 -16.11
CA THR A 26 -24.91 -4.92 -14.94
C THR A 26 -26.13 -4.93 -14.01
N SER A 27 -26.68 -6.12 -13.71
CA SER A 27 -27.72 -6.29 -12.70
C SER A 27 -27.22 -5.96 -11.30
N PRO A 28 -28.09 -5.50 -10.39
CA PRO A 28 -27.70 -5.16 -9.02
C PRO A 28 -27.26 -6.41 -8.25
N ASP A 29 -26.25 -6.26 -7.39
CA ASP A 29 -25.77 -7.39 -6.57
C ASP A 29 -26.89 -7.86 -5.62
N LYS A 30 -26.99 -9.17 -5.42
CA LYS A 30 -27.93 -9.78 -4.46
C LYS A 30 -27.68 -9.24 -3.05
N ASN A 31 -26.43 -8.98 -2.69
CA ASN A 31 -26.07 -8.45 -1.37
C ASN A 31 -26.61 -7.03 -1.13
N SER A 32 -26.97 -6.29 -2.19
CA SER A 32 -27.48 -4.92 -2.08
C SER A 32 -28.95 -4.84 -1.64
N TRP A 33 -29.71 -5.92 -1.75
CA TRP A 33 -31.13 -5.97 -1.35
C TRP A 33 -31.48 -7.19 -0.49
N ARG A 34 -30.51 -8.05 -0.20
CA ARG A 34 -30.64 -9.20 0.70
C ARG A 34 -29.52 -9.22 1.73
N TRP A 35 -29.91 -9.23 3.00
CA TRP A 35 -29.00 -9.26 4.15
C TRP A 35 -29.23 -10.55 4.94
N GLY A 36 -28.34 -11.54 4.74
CA GLY A 36 -28.55 -12.90 5.24
C GLY A 36 -29.82 -13.54 4.68
N ASN A 37 -30.79 -13.81 5.55
CA ASN A 37 -32.11 -14.35 5.18
C ASN A 37 -33.19 -13.27 4.96
N PHE A 38 -32.88 -12.00 5.21
CA PHE A 38 -33.86 -10.91 5.11
C PHE A 38 -33.83 -10.23 3.74
N LEU A 39 -35.02 -9.89 3.23
CA LEU A 39 -35.23 -9.25 1.93
C LEU A 39 -35.68 -7.79 2.13
N SER A 40 -34.97 -6.84 1.54
CA SER A 40 -35.44 -5.45 1.41
C SER A 40 -36.16 -5.27 0.08
N ILE A 41 -37.50 -5.30 0.12
CA ILE A 41 -38.35 -5.15 -1.09
C ILE A 41 -38.16 -3.77 -1.72
N LEU A 42 -38.05 -2.71 -0.92
CA LEU A 42 -37.85 -1.35 -1.43
C LEU A 42 -36.51 -1.21 -2.16
N SER A 43 -35.42 -1.74 -1.58
CA SER A 43 -34.10 -1.75 -2.24
C SER A 43 -34.12 -2.58 -3.51
N LEU A 44 -34.78 -3.73 -3.51
CA LEU A 44 -34.96 -4.56 -4.69
C LEU A 44 -35.68 -3.80 -5.81
N CYS A 45 -36.85 -3.21 -5.52
CA CYS A 45 -37.64 -2.48 -6.50
C CYS A 45 -36.86 -1.29 -7.08
N LEU A 46 -36.21 -0.49 -6.23
CA LEU A 46 -35.46 0.70 -6.67
C LEU A 46 -34.26 0.33 -7.54
N LEU A 47 -33.47 -0.67 -7.14
CA LEU A 47 -32.29 -1.09 -7.89
C LEU A 47 -32.67 -1.72 -9.24
N TYR A 48 -33.71 -2.55 -9.28
CA TYR A 48 -34.19 -3.13 -10.54
C TYR A 48 -34.86 -2.11 -11.44
N PHE A 49 -35.55 -1.11 -10.89
CA PHE A 49 -36.10 0.01 -11.67
C PHE A 49 -34.97 0.75 -12.40
N ILE A 50 -33.94 1.18 -11.68
CA ILE A 50 -32.77 1.86 -12.26
C ILE A 50 -32.05 0.97 -13.29
N TRP A 51 -31.91 -0.33 -13.01
CA TRP A 51 -31.33 -1.29 -13.95
C TRP A 51 -32.12 -1.36 -15.26
N ILE A 52 -33.46 -1.42 -15.19
CA ILE A 52 -34.35 -1.44 -16.37
C ILE A 52 -34.19 -0.17 -17.20
N PHE A 53 -34.21 1.01 -16.59
CA PHE A 53 -34.01 2.26 -17.35
C PHE A 53 -32.64 2.33 -18.03
N ARG A 54 -31.60 1.81 -17.39
CA ARG A 54 -30.26 1.73 -18.00
C ARG A 54 -30.21 0.79 -19.21
N ILE A 55 -31.07 -0.23 -19.29
CA ILE A 55 -31.16 -1.11 -20.47
C ILE A 55 -31.71 -0.35 -21.69
N PHE A 56 -32.56 0.67 -21.49
CA PHE A 56 -33.13 1.50 -22.56
C PHE A 56 -32.36 2.81 -22.79
N SER A 57 -31.23 3.00 -22.13
CA SER A 57 -30.40 4.20 -22.25
C SER A 57 -29.59 4.18 -23.55
N LEU A 58 -29.71 5.23 -24.35
CA LEU A 58 -28.92 5.42 -25.55
C LEU A 58 -27.42 5.55 -25.21
N LEU A 59 -27.07 6.24 -24.12
CA LEU A 59 -25.69 6.29 -23.63
C LEU A 59 -25.12 4.90 -23.33
N GLN A 60 -25.94 3.96 -22.83
CA GLN A 60 -25.49 2.59 -22.57
C GLN A 60 -25.18 1.84 -23.87
N TYR A 61 -26.00 2.01 -24.92
CA TYR A 61 -25.74 1.42 -26.24
C TYR A 61 -24.49 2.03 -26.90
N LEU A 62 -24.29 3.35 -26.79
CA LEU A 62 -23.06 4.00 -27.26
C LEU A 62 -21.82 3.46 -26.56
N LYS A 63 -21.89 3.22 -25.24
CA LYS A 63 -20.81 2.56 -24.47
C LYS A 63 -20.53 1.15 -24.97
N ILE A 64 -21.55 0.37 -25.33
CA ILE A 64 -21.39 -0.98 -25.89
C ILE A 64 -20.71 -0.91 -27.25
N PHE A 65 -21.17 -0.03 -28.15
CA PHE A 65 -20.58 0.15 -29.48
C PHE A 65 -19.10 0.55 -29.37
N THR A 66 -18.79 1.51 -28.50
CA THR A 66 -17.42 1.98 -28.26
C THR A 66 -16.51 0.85 -27.76
N ARG A 67 -17.00 -0.01 -26.85
CA ARG A 67 -16.27 -1.21 -26.40
C ARG A 67 -16.00 -2.21 -27.53
N GLN A 68 -16.97 -2.38 -28.44
CA GLN A 68 -16.80 -3.27 -29.60
C GLN A 68 -15.80 -2.70 -30.60
N TYR A 69 -15.86 -1.39 -30.87
CA TYR A 69 -14.89 -0.68 -31.72
C TYR A 69 -13.45 -0.81 -31.18
N TYR A 70 -13.23 -0.53 -29.88
CA TYR A 70 -11.93 -0.73 -29.25
C TYR A 70 -11.48 -2.20 -29.21
N LYS A 71 -12.42 -3.16 -29.15
CA LYS A 71 -12.12 -4.59 -29.26
C LYS A 71 -11.63 -4.97 -30.65
N LEU A 72 -12.27 -4.46 -31.70
CA LEU A 72 -11.90 -4.74 -33.10
C LEU A 72 -10.54 -4.13 -33.46
N ASN A 73 -10.25 -2.93 -32.95
CA ASN A 73 -9.03 -2.20 -33.29
C ASN A 73 -7.82 -2.52 -32.40
N GLN A 74 -7.93 -3.49 -31.48
CA GLN A 74 -6.87 -3.86 -30.52
C GLN A 74 -6.23 -2.69 -29.76
N ILE A 75 -6.94 -1.57 -29.61
CA ILE A 75 -6.46 -0.41 -28.89
C ILE A 75 -6.47 -0.79 -27.40
N PHE A 76 -5.28 -0.97 -26.83
CA PHE A 76 -5.09 -1.36 -25.44
C PHE A 76 -5.51 -0.24 -24.49
N THR A 77 -6.56 -0.48 -23.70
CA THR A 77 -6.88 0.36 -22.54
C THR A 77 -7.23 -0.54 -21.34
N GLY A 78 -6.28 -0.72 -20.42
CA GLY A 78 -6.55 -1.08 -19.02
C GLY A 78 -6.47 -2.57 -18.62
N LYS A 79 -6.12 -2.76 -17.33
CA LYS A 79 -5.76 -4.00 -16.59
C LYS A 79 -6.70 -5.20 -16.82
N GLN A 80 -6.11 -6.41 -16.78
CA GLN A 80 -6.77 -7.71 -17.00
C GLN A 80 -7.84 -8.13 -15.95
N ASP A 81 -8.07 -7.34 -14.90
CA ASP A 81 -8.98 -7.68 -13.79
C ASP A 81 -10.43 -7.18 -13.96
N SER A 82 -10.76 -6.51 -15.08
CA SER A 82 -12.09 -5.94 -15.31
C SER A 82 -13.03 -6.89 -16.08
N LYS A 83 -14.26 -7.11 -15.58
CA LYS A 83 -15.32 -7.88 -16.29
C LYS A 83 -15.76 -7.21 -17.60
N ARG A 84 -15.51 -5.91 -17.77
CA ARG A 84 -15.78 -5.13 -18.99
C ARG A 84 -14.69 -4.09 -19.20
N ARG A 85 -14.32 -3.85 -20.46
CA ARG A 85 -13.39 -2.77 -20.83
C ARG A 85 -14.00 -1.40 -20.53
N ASP A 86 -13.15 -0.52 -20.02
CA ASP A 86 -13.47 0.86 -19.70
C ASP A 86 -13.77 1.68 -20.96
N VAL A 87 -14.64 2.67 -20.83
CA VAL A 87 -14.99 3.61 -21.91
C VAL A 87 -14.47 4.99 -21.53
N PRO A 88 -13.79 5.71 -22.44
CA PRO A 88 -13.25 7.03 -22.15
C PRO A 88 -14.32 8.03 -21.67
N PRO A 89 -13.99 8.89 -20.67
CA PRO A 89 -14.89 9.93 -20.17
C PRO A 89 -15.48 10.85 -21.23
N ILE A 90 -14.67 11.19 -22.24
CA ILE A 90 -15.06 12.08 -23.34
C ILE A 90 -16.34 11.64 -24.07
N LEU A 91 -16.64 10.34 -24.15
CA LEU A 91 -17.88 9.87 -24.79
C LEU A 91 -19.12 10.42 -24.07
N GLN A 92 -19.09 10.39 -22.74
CA GLN A 92 -20.21 10.83 -21.92
C GLN A 92 -20.32 12.36 -21.88
N GLU A 93 -19.19 13.05 -21.88
CA GLU A 93 -19.15 14.51 -21.99
C GLU A 93 -19.78 14.97 -23.30
N LEU A 94 -19.31 14.42 -24.43
CA LEU A 94 -19.85 14.73 -25.75
C LEU A 94 -21.34 14.38 -25.86
N TYR A 95 -21.77 13.29 -25.21
CA TYR A 95 -23.19 12.90 -25.20
C TYR A 95 -24.08 13.96 -24.57
N PHE A 96 -23.74 14.44 -23.37
CA PHE A 96 -24.56 15.43 -22.67
C PHE A 96 -24.45 16.83 -23.29
N ILE A 97 -23.27 17.19 -23.82
CA ILE A 97 -23.09 18.42 -24.59
C ILE A 97 -23.95 18.39 -25.87
N PHE A 98 -23.95 17.26 -26.58
CA PHE A 98 -24.79 17.08 -27.77
C PHE A 98 -26.28 17.25 -27.44
N TRP A 99 -26.76 16.66 -26.36
CA TRP A 99 -28.15 16.83 -25.93
C TRP A 99 -28.50 18.26 -25.57
N LEU A 100 -27.62 18.96 -24.84
CA LEU A 100 -27.81 20.37 -24.53
C LEU A 100 -27.92 21.19 -25.82
N PHE A 101 -27.00 20.99 -26.76
CA PHE A 101 -26.97 21.69 -28.03
C PHE A 101 -28.21 21.38 -28.88
N PHE A 102 -28.55 20.10 -29.02
CA PHE A 102 -29.73 19.62 -29.74
C PHE A 102 -31.01 20.27 -29.18
N LEU A 103 -31.27 20.14 -27.89
CA LEU A 103 -32.47 20.72 -27.27
C LEU A 103 -32.49 22.24 -27.38
N SER A 104 -31.34 22.91 -27.25
CA SER A 104 -31.24 24.37 -27.34
C SER A 104 -31.55 24.90 -28.74
N ILE A 105 -31.01 24.30 -29.80
CA ILE A 105 -31.29 24.73 -31.20
C ILE A 105 -32.79 24.70 -31.48
N TYR A 106 -33.46 23.60 -31.13
CA TYR A 106 -34.88 23.43 -31.38
C TYR A 106 -35.76 24.28 -30.45
N HIS A 107 -35.30 24.53 -29.22
CA HIS A 107 -36.02 25.39 -28.27
C HIS A 107 -35.99 26.87 -28.71
N PHE A 108 -34.81 27.39 -29.03
CA PHE A 108 -34.63 28.80 -29.41
C PHE A 108 -34.96 29.09 -30.87
N LYS A 109 -35.36 28.07 -31.65
CA LYS A 109 -35.67 28.19 -33.09
C LYS A 109 -34.59 28.97 -33.85
N SER A 110 -33.32 28.62 -33.67
CA SER A 110 -32.23 29.27 -34.41
C SER A 110 -32.37 28.99 -35.91
N GLU A 111 -32.98 29.93 -36.65
CA GLU A 111 -33.29 29.78 -38.08
C GLU A 111 -32.04 29.45 -38.89
N LEU A 112 -30.92 30.15 -38.61
CA LEU A 112 -29.62 29.91 -39.26
C LEU A 112 -29.14 28.45 -39.15
N ILE A 113 -29.28 27.84 -37.98
CA ILE A 113 -28.80 26.46 -37.74
C ILE A 113 -29.80 25.44 -38.28
N LEU A 114 -31.10 25.68 -38.11
CA LEU A 114 -32.16 24.80 -38.61
C LEU A 114 -32.17 24.73 -40.15
N GLU A 115 -31.85 25.84 -40.83
CA GLU A 115 -31.66 25.90 -42.28
C GLU A 115 -30.42 25.12 -42.74
N ILE A 116 -29.26 25.27 -42.07
CA ILE A 116 -28.03 24.53 -42.40
C ILE A 116 -28.25 23.02 -42.36
N PHE A 117 -29.05 22.53 -41.42
CA PHE A 117 -29.32 21.09 -41.24
C PHE A 117 -30.61 20.60 -41.90
N ASN A 118 -31.37 21.47 -42.58
CA ASN A 118 -32.66 21.14 -43.22
C ASN A 118 -33.63 20.38 -42.28
N ALA A 119 -33.63 20.72 -41.00
CA ALA A 119 -34.25 19.89 -39.97
C ALA A 119 -35.50 20.56 -39.39
N SER A 120 -36.68 20.02 -39.71
CA SER A 120 -37.96 20.45 -39.12
C SER A 120 -38.56 19.35 -38.23
N LEU A 121 -38.44 19.49 -36.92
CA LEU A 121 -39.10 18.60 -35.96
C LEU A 121 -40.44 19.17 -35.50
N LYS A 122 -41.47 18.32 -35.47
CA LYS A 122 -42.76 18.68 -34.87
C LYS A 122 -42.58 18.94 -33.37
N SER A 123 -43.27 19.95 -32.85
CA SER A 123 -43.22 20.30 -31.41
C SER A 123 -43.54 19.11 -30.49
N SER A 124 -44.48 18.25 -30.89
CA SER A 124 -44.82 17.03 -30.13
C SER A 124 -43.66 16.03 -30.05
N THR A 125 -42.90 15.85 -31.14
CA THR A 125 -41.73 14.97 -31.19
C THR A 125 -40.59 15.52 -30.33
N LEU A 126 -40.38 16.84 -30.33
CA LEU A 126 -39.39 17.48 -29.48
C LEU A 126 -39.71 17.28 -27.99
N LYS A 127 -40.99 17.35 -27.60
CA LYS A 127 -41.42 17.04 -26.22
C LYS A 127 -41.11 15.60 -25.82
N VAL A 128 -41.30 14.64 -26.73
CA VAL A 128 -40.95 13.22 -26.46
C VAL A 128 -39.45 13.07 -26.20
N PHE A 129 -38.60 13.69 -27.03
CA PHE A 129 -37.15 13.67 -26.82
C PHE A 129 -36.73 14.35 -25.51
N ALA A 130 -37.35 15.48 -25.17
CA ALA A 130 -37.10 16.18 -23.91
C ALA A 130 -37.49 15.32 -22.69
N VAL A 131 -38.65 14.63 -22.72
CA VAL A 131 -39.07 13.70 -21.65
C VAL A 131 -38.09 12.53 -21.54
N TYR A 132 -37.71 11.93 -22.67
CA TYR A 132 -36.74 10.83 -22.69
C TYR A 132 -35.42 11.27 -22.06
N PHE A 133 -34.89 12.41 -22.50
CA PHE A 133 -33.63 12.94 -21.99
C PHE A 133 -33.71 13.26 -20.50
N LEU A 134 -34.83 13.83 -20.02
CA LEU A 134 -35.02 14.13 -18.61
C LEU A 134 -34.98 12.85 -17.75
N ILE A 135 -35.61 11.76 -18.22
CA ILE A 135 -35.56 10.45 -17.54
C ILE A 135 -34.14 9.88 -17.58
N GLU A 136 -33.50 9.86 -18.75
CA GLU A 136 -32.16 9.27 -18.92
C GLU A 136 -31.10 10.00 -18.09
N SER A 137 -31.06 11.34 -18.18
CA SER A 137 -30.12 12.18 -17.42
C SER A 137 -30.29 12.00 -15.91
N THR A 138 -31.53 11.88 -15.42
CA THR A 138 -31.82 11.63 -14.00
C THR A 138 -31.34 10.25 -13.56
N VAL A 139 -31.59 9.21 -14.36
CA VAL A 139 -31.13 7.84 -14.07
C VAL A 139 -29.61 7.77 -13.99
N TRP A 140 -28.92 8.43 -14.92
CA TRP A 140 -27.45 8.48 -14.91
C TRP A 140 -26.88 9.29 -13.75
N LEU A 141 -27.50 10.42 -13.40
CA LEU A 141 -27.14 11.21 -12.23
C LEU A 141 -27.21 10.35 -10.97
N ILE A 142 -28.36 9.71 -10.72
CA ILE A 142 -28.57 8.86 -9.53
C ILE A 142 -27.60 7.67 -9.53
N TYR A 143 -27.43 7.03 -10.69
CA TYR A 143 -26.54 5.88 -10.83
C TYR A 143 -25.09 6.26 -10.48
N TYR A 144 -24.54 7.31 -11.08
CA TYR A 144 -23.14 7.66 -10.90
C TYR A 144 -22.82 8.28 -9.54
N THR A 145 -23.76 9.00 -8.94
CA THR A 145 -23.56 9.68 -7.65
C THR A 145 -23.76 8.76 -6.46
N ILE A 146 -24.80 7.90 -6.47
CA ILE A 146 -25.15 7.06 -5.31
C ILE A 146 -25.06 5.58 -5.65
N LEU A 147 -25.78 5.14 -6.68
CA LEU A 147 -26.10 3.71 -6.78
C LEU A 147 -24.95 2.85 -7.30
N ARG A 148 -23.97 3.43 -7.99
CA ARG A 148 -22.85 2.70 -8.61
C ARG A 148 -22.15 1.76 -7.65
N ARG A 149 -21.96 2.14 -6.38
CA ARG A 149 -21.31 1.30 -5.36
C ARG A 149 -22.04 -0.02 -5.11
N PHE A 150 -23.35 -0.06 -5.33
CA PHE A 150 -24.20 -1.25 -5.18
C PHE A 150 -24.32 -2.08 -6.47
N PHE A 151 -23.83 -1.57 -7.60
CA PHE A 151 -23.77 -2.30 -8.86
C PHE A 151 -22.34 -2.81 -9.17
N GLU A 152 -21.31 -2.07 -8.76
CA GLU A 152 -19.92 -2.25 -9.21
C GLU A 152 -18.91 -1.90 -8.09
N GLU A 153 -18.84 -2.71 -7.02
CA GLU A 153 -18.04 -2.46 -5.80
C GLU A 153 -16.53 -2.20 -6.01
N ARG A 154 -15.94 -2.67 -7.11
CA ARG A 154 -14.47 -2.67 -7.33
C ARG A 154 -13.97 -1.85 -8.52
N TYR A 155 -14.83 -1.06 -9.17
CA TYR A 155 -14.48 -0.37 -10.41
C TYR A 155 -14.29 1.14 -10.19
N SER A 156 -13.10 1.66 -10.48
CA SER A 156 -12.83 3.10 -10.64
C SER A 156 -12.65 3.42 -12.13
N ILE A 157 -13.74 3.74 -12.83
CA ILE A 157 -13.68 4.12 -14.25
C ILE A 157 -13.77 5.65 -14.42
N TYR A 158 -14.07 6.39 -13.35
CA TYR A 158 -14.33 7.83 -13.41
C TYR A 158 -13.87 8.49 -12.12
N HIS A 159 -13.14 9.60 -12.24
CA HIS A 159 -12.81 10.43 -11.08
C HIS A 159 -14.06 11.23 -10.68
N PRO A 160 -14.40 11.35 -9.38
CA PRO A 160 -15.58 12.11 -8.94
C PRO A 160 -15.64 13.55 -9.48
N ILE A 161 -14.48 14.15 -9.75
CA ILE A 161 -14.36 15.50 -10.32
C ILE A 161 -14.93 15.62 -11.74
N GLU A 162 -14.83 14.56 -12.56
CA GLU A 162 -15.31 14.59 -13.94
C GLU A 162 -16.85 14.68 -13.96
N TYR A 163 -17.53 14.04 -12.99
CA TYR A 163 -18.97 14.21 -12.79
C TYR A 163 -19.34 15.58 -12.25
N PHE A 164 -18.53 16.12 -11.33
CA PHE A 164 -18.75 17.44 -10.77
C PHE A 164 -18.72 18.52 -11.86
N VAL A 165 -17.79 18.42 -12.82
CA VAL A 165 -17.69 19.33 -13.97
C VAL A 165 -18.84 19.13 -14.96
N LEU A 166 -19.44 17.94 -15.04
CA LEU A 166 -20.60 17.64 -15.89
C LEU A 166 -21.94 18.13 -15.33
N ILE A 167 -22.04 18.37 -14.03
CA ILE A 167 -23.28 18.80 -13.36
C ILE A 167 -23.87 20.08 -13.97
N PRO A 168 -23.11 21.17 -14.20
CA PRO A 168 -23.65 22.38 -14.83
C PRO A 168 -24.27 22.12 -16.21
N ILE A 169 -23.62 21.28 -17.02
CA ILE A 169 -24.11 20.92 -18.36
C ILE A 169 -25.42 20.13 -18.24
N LEU A 170 -25.47 19.17 -17.31
CA LEU A 170 -26.67 18.39 -17.02
C LEU A 170 -27.82 19.28 -16.53
N LEU A 171 -27.57 20.21 -15.60
CA LEU A 171 -28.57 21.15 -15.12
C LEU A 171 -29.14 22.01 -16.23
N CYS A 172 -28.27 22.63 -17.05
CA CYS A 172 -28.72 23.44 -18.18
C CYS A 172 -29.55 22.62 -19.17
N SER A 173 -29.11 21.39 -19.48
CA SER A 173 -29.83 20.51 -20.42
C SER A 173 -31.19 20.06 -19.89
N GLN A 174 -31.31 19.78 -18.59
CA GLN A 174 -32.57 19.45 -17.93
C GLN A 174 -33.50 20.68 -17.85
N ALA A 175 -32.95 21.88 -17.64
CA ALA A 175 -33.73 23.11 -17.62
C ALA A 175 -34.36 23.39 -18.99
N VAL A 176 -33.57 23.25 -20.07
CA VAL A 176 -34.09 23.37 -21.45
C VAL A 176 -35.13 22.28 -21.73
N ALA A 177 -34.92 21.04 -21.28
CA ALA A 177 -35.90 19.97 -21.44
C ALA A 177 -37.23 20.29 -20.73
N ILE A 178 -37.20 20.78 -19.49
CA ILE A 178 -38.38 21.18 -18.72
C ILE A 178 -39.10 22.35 -19.42
N SER A 179 -38.34 23.34 -19.88
CA SER A 179 -38.84 24.48 -20.65
C SER A 179 -39.60 24.03 -21.90
N ILE A 180 -39.09 23.04 -22.64
CA ILE A 180 -39.77 22.43 -23.80
C ILE A 180 -41.06 21.70 -23.39
N ILE A 181 -41.02 20.90 -22.32
CA ILE A 181 -42.15 20.06 -21.89
C ILE A 181 -43.33 20.93 -21.45
N TYR A 182 -43.04 21.86 -20.54
CA TYR A 182 -44.01 22.71 -19.86
C TYR A 182 -44.21 24.08 -20.51
N THR A 183 -43.50 24.37 -21.60
CA THR A 183 -43.56 25.65 -22.32
C THR A 183 -43.30 26.85 -21.40
N LEU A 184 -42.26 26.73 -20.56
CA LEU A 184 -41.81 27.75 -19.60
C LEU A 184 -40.58 28.48 -20.15
N ALA A 185 -40.25 29.63 -19.58
CA ALA A 185 -38.94 30.24 -19.85
C ALA A 185 -37.81 29.37 -19.24
N VAL A 186 -36.60 29.44 -19.81
CA VAL A 186 -35.47 28.58 -19.39
C VAL A 186 -34.99 28.93 -17.98
N ASP A 187 -34.99 30.22 -17.63
CA ASP A 187 -34.70 30.74 -16.30
C ASP A 187 -35.73 30.26 -15.26
N GLU A 188 -37.02 30.28 -15.59
CA GLU A 188 -38.07 29.69 -14.74
C GLU A 188 -37.81 28.19 -14.53
N SER A 189 -37.49 27.46 -15.59
CA SER A 189 -37.17 26.03 -15.56
C SER A 189 -35.93 25.72 -14.70
N PHE A 190 -34.96 26.62 -14.70
CA PHE A 190 -33.77 26.54 -13.86
C PHE A 190 -34.10 26.78 -12.37
N LEU A 191 -34.90 27.80 -12.07
CA LEU A 191 -35.39 28.08 -10.70
C LEU A 191 -36.20 26.90 -10.14
N ILE A 192 -36.98 26.22 -10.99
CA ILE A 192 -37.72 25.01 -10.64
C ILE A 192 -36.76 23.87 -10.28
N LEU A 193 -35.72 23.64 -11.09
CA LEU A 193 -34.69 22.63 -10.81
C LEU A 193 -33.86 22.92 -9.56
N MET A 194 -33.73 24.18 -9.16
CA MET A 194 -33.07 24.57 -7.92
C MET A 194 -34.00 24.55 -6.70
N GLY A 195 -35.29 24.25 -6.89
CA GLY A 195 -36.29 24.27 -5.82
C GLY A 195 -36.65 25.67 -5.33
N LEU A 196 -36.35 26.71 -6.11
CA LEU A 196 -36.53 28.13 -5.78
C LEU A 196 -37.77 28.75 -6.44
N SER A 197 -38.65 27.94 -7.05
CA SER A 197 -39.82 28.42 -7.78
C SER A 197 -41.12 28.31 -6.97
N GLU A 198 -41.83 29.44 -6.85
CA GLU A 198 -43.15 29.55 -6.21
C GLU A 198 -44.33 29.24 -7.17
N ILE A 199 -44.08 28.72 -8.38
CA ILE A 199 -45.15 28.48 -9.35
C ILE A 199 -46.05 27.32 -8.86
N ASP A 200 -47.34 27.60 -8.65
CA ASP A 200 -48.37 26.66 -8.16
C ASP A 200 -48.77 25.58 -9.18
N LYS A 201 -48.56 25.84 -10.48
CA LYS A 201 -48.96 24.94 -11.58
C LYS A 201 -48.05 23.73 -11.79
N ILE A 202 -46.98 23.60 -11.00
CA ILE A 202 -45.92 22.63 -11.25
C ILE A 202 -46.11 21.43 -10.32
N PRO A 203 -46.18 20.19 -10.85
CA PRO A 203 -46.33 19.01 -10.03
C PRO A 203 -45.22 18.86 -8.98
N PHE A 204 -45.60 18.50 -7.75
CA PHE A 204 -44.72 18.33 -6.58
C PHE A 204 -43.49 17.44 -6.86
N TYR A 205 -43.61 16.44 -7.73
CA TYR A 205 -42.50 15.54 -8.08
C TYR A 205 -41.34 16.25 -8.79
N ILE A 206 -41.58 17.36 -9.49
CA ILE A 206 -40.52 18.15 -10.14
C ILE A 206 -39.75 18.97 -9.09
N LYS A 207 -40.46 19.52 -8.10
CA LYS A 207 -39.84 20.21 -6.96
C LYS A 207 -38.97 19.25 -6.13
N MET A 208 -39.39 17.99 -5.98
CA MET A 208 -38.60 16.93 -5.34
C MET A 208 -37.30 16.60 -6.08
N ILE A 209 -37.28 16.65 -7.42
CA ILE A 209 -36.05 16.46 -8.21
C ILE A 209 -35.04 17.56 -7.89
N GLY A 210 -35.48 18.81 -7.70
CA GLY A 210 -34.59 19.91 -7.35
C GLY A 210 -33.99 19.84 -5.95
N ILE A 211 -34.78 19.45 -4.95
CA ILE A 211 -34.30 19.18 -3.58
C ILE A 211 -33.30 18.02 -3.58
N LEU A 212 -33.58 16.96 -4.34
CA LEU A 212 -32.64 15.87 -4.55
C LEU A 212 -31.35 16.38 -5.19
N TYR A 213 -31.42 17.25 -6.19
CA TYR A 213 -30.26 17.84 -6.88
C TYR A 213 -29.35 18.62 -5.91
N LEU A 214 -29.93 19.46 -5.04
CA LEU A 214 -29.18 20.17 -4.02
C LEU A 214 -28.51 19.22 -3.02
N ALA A 215 -29.22 18.17 -2.59
CA ALA A 215 -28.68 17.13 -1.73
C ALA A 215 -27.56 16.33 -2.43
N PHE A 216 -27.67 16.08 -3.74
CA PHE A 216 -26.65 15.43 -4.56
C PHE A 216 -25.39 16.30 -4.69
N VAL A 217 -25.54 17.60 -4.98
CA VAL A 217 -24.43 18.54 -5.08
C VAL A 217 -23.72 18.67 -3.73
N LEU A 218 -24.45 18.82 -2.62
CA LEU A 218 -23.88 18.86 -1.27
C LEU A 218 -23.15 17.55 -0.91
N SER A 219 -23.74 16.39 -1.22
CA SER A 219 -23.12 15.08 -1.00
C SER A 219 -21.87 14.90 -1.85
N MET A 220 -21.87 15.36 -3.11
CA MET A 220 -20.70 15.31 -3.99
C MET A 220 -19.60 16.27 -3.57
N ILE A 221 -19.93 17.47 -3.07
CA ILE A 221 -18.95 18.40 -2.51
C ILE A 221 -18.31 17.77 -1.26
N LEU A 222 -19.12 17.24 -0.33
CA LEU A 222 -18.64 16.58 0.89
C LEU A 222 -17.81 15.32 0.61
N ASN A 223 -18.10 14.58 -0.47
CA ASN A 223 -17.38 13.35 -0.84
C ASN A 223 -16.29 13.54 -1.91
N GLY A 224 -16.26 14.70 -2.58
CA GLY A 224 -15.42 15.00 -3.74
C GLY A 224 -14.23 15.91 -3.42
N PHE A 225 -14.24 16.59 -2.28
CA PHE A 225 -12.97 16.89 -1.63
C PHE A 225 -12.24 15.56 -1.44
N PRO A 226 -10.90 15.50 -1.60
CA PRO A 226 -10.18 14.36 -1.07
C PRO A 226 -10.73 14.22 0.34
N SER A 227 -11.28 13.04 0.66
CA SER A 227 -11.21 12.67 2.04
C SER A 227 -9.74 12.89 2.35
N GLU A 228 -9.42 13.91 3.16
CA GLU A 228 -8.35 13.71 4.13
C GLU A 228 -8.67 12.32 4.60
N LYS A 229 -7.86 11.33 4.17
CA LYS A 229 -8.04 9.96 4.60
C LYS A 229 -8.18 10.14 6.08
N ARG A 230 -9.40 10.03 6.61
CA ARG A 230 -9.57 10.17 8.04
C ARG A 230 -8.62 9.10 8.51
N LYS A 231 -7.65 9.54 9.31
CA LYS A 231 -6.84 8.71 10.18
C LYS A 231 -7.84 7.99 11.11
N SER A 232 -8.68 7.13 10.55
CA SER A 232 -9.75 6.33 11.10
C SER A 232 -9.59 5.02 10.35
N ASP A 233 -8.71 4.13 10.81
CA ASP A 233 -8.76 3.58 12.15
C ASP A 233 -7.52 3.93 12.98
N ASN A 234 -7.71 4.63 14.10
CA ASN A 234 -6.65 4.93 15.06
C ASN A 234 -6.27 3.69 15.91
N TYR A 235 -6.63 2.47 15.52
CA TYR A 235 -6.35 1.25 16.28
C TYR A 235 -5.64 0.24 15.36
N TYR A 236 -4.39 -0.10 15.67
CA TYR A 236 -3.74 -1.29 15.10
C TYR A 236 -3.85 -2.42 16.11
N SER A 237 -4.51 -3.50 15.72
CA SER A 237 -4.26 -4.80 16.32
C SER A 237 -2.89 -5.26 15.85
N ILE A 238 -1.94 -5.31 16.77
CA ILE A 238 -0.59 -5.83 16.53
C ILE A 238 -0.53 -7.18 17.21
N THR A 239 -0.22 -8.23 16.45
CA THR A 239 0.07 -9.54 17.02
C THR A 239 1.57 -9.78 17.01
N ILE A 240 2.13 -10.24 18.12
CA ILE A 240 3.55 -10.56 18.27
C ILE A 240 3.68 -12.03 18.65
N PHE A 241 4.53 -12.75 17.93
CA PHE A 241 4.92 -14.12 18.24
C PHE A 241 6.30 -14.13 18.88
N GLY A 242 6.38 -14.66 20.10
CA GLY A 242 7.58 -14.60 20.93
C GLY A 242 7.51 -13.46 21.95
N PHE A 243 8.17 -13.68 23.09
CA PHE A 243 8.24 -12.71 24.19
C PHE A 243 9.62 -12.78 24.86
N GLY A 244 10.66 -12.67 24.02
CA GLY A 244 12.06 -12.65 24.44
C GLY A 244 12.60 -11.23 24.68
N ASP A 245 13.92 -11.13 24.85
CA ASP A 245 14.67 -9.89 25.10
C ASP A 245 14.41 -8.81 24.03
N VAL A 246 14.31 -9.21 22.77
CA VAL A 246 14.00 -8.30 21.66
C VAL A 246 12.64 -7.63 21.85
N VAL A 247 11.63 -8.40 22.31
CA VAL A 247 10.27 -7.88 22.49
C VAL A 247 10.19 -7.00 23.72
N THR A 248 10.72 -7.46 24.85
CA THR A 248 10.60 -6.77 26.15
C THR A 248 11.49 -5.53 26.25
N GLU A 249 12.72 -5.58 25.73
CA GLU A 249 13.71 -4.49 25.91
C GLU A 249 13.75 -3.50 24.74
N ARG A 250 13.15 -3.84 23.59
CA ARG A 250 13.27 -3.03 22.35
C ARG A 250 11.92 -2.75 21.70
N LEU A 251 11.20 -3.78 21.26
CA LEU A 251 9.98 -3.61 20.48
C LEU A 251 8.85 -2.94 21.29
N LEU A 252 8.53 -3.47 22.47
CA LEU A 252 7.48 -2.89 23.32
C LEU A 252 7.81 -1.45 23.76
N PRO A 253 9.03 -1.15 24.28
CA PRO A 253 9.40 0.23 24.57
C PRO A 253 9.31 1.17 23.36
N ALA A 254 9.67 0.71 22.16
CA ALA A 254 9.56 1.50 20.93
C ALA A 254 8.09 1.73 20.54
N LEU A 255 7.23 0.70 20.65
CA LEU A 255 5.79 0.81 20.44
C LEU A 255 5.16 1.80 21.42
N ASP A 256 5.53 1.75 22.71
CA ASP A 256 5.02 2.68 23.73
C ASP A 256 5.49 4.12 23.47
N ARG A 257 6.77 4.33 23.13
CA ARG A 257 7.35 5.66 22.87
C ARG A 257 6.85 6.33 21.61
N SER A 258 6.40 5.56 20.63
CA SER A 258 5.99 6.09 19.33
C SER A 258 4.80 7.07 19.41
N TYR A 259 4.21 7.32 20.60
CA TYR A 259 2.99 8.10 20.83
C TYR A 259 1.83 7.65 19.93
N ILE A 260 1.93 6.44 19.39
CA ILE A 260 0.92 5.83 18.56
C ILE A 260 -0.16 5.33 19.51
N ARG A 261 -1.32 5.98 19.41
CA ARG A 261 -2.68 5.46 19.59
C ARG A 261 -2.78 4.06 20.24
N LYS A 262 -3.66 3.93 21.25
CA LYS A 262 -4.01 2.67 21.95
C LYS A 262 -4.01 1.43 21.03
N ASN A 263 -2.89 0.74 20.90
CA ASN A 263 -2.81 -0.50 20.14
C ASN A 263 -3.26 -1.62 21.06
N ILE A 264 -4.09 -2.54 20.57
CA ILE A 264 -4.29 -3.81 21.27
C ILE A 264 -3.14 -4.70 20.80
N ILE A 265 -2.23 -5.00 21.70
CA ILE A 265 -1.06 -5.85 21.43
C ILE A 265 -1.38 -7.25 21.93
N ASN A 266 -1.51 -8.19 21.01
CA ASN A 266 -1.72 -9.60 21.33
C ASN A 266 -0.39 -10.34 21.20
N ILE A 267 0.12 -10.89 22.29
CA ILE A 267 1.40 -11.59 22.33
C ILE A 267 1.16 -13.08 22.53
N TYR A 268 1.65 -13.90 21.61
CA TYR A 268 1.63 -15.36 21.73
C TYR A 268 3.00 -15.85 22.18
N THR A 269 3.04 -16.52 23.33
CA THR A 269 4.29 -16.96 23.98
C THR A 269 4.12 -18.29 24.68
N ILE A 270 5.24 -18.99 24.92
CA ILE A 270 5.29 -20.23 25.71
C ILE A 270 5.20 -19.91 27.21
N LYS A 271 5.69 -18.74 27.63
CA LYS A 271 5.70 -18.31 29.03
C LYS A 271 4.72 -17.15 29.22
N ILE A 272 3.60 -17.41 29.87
CA ILE A 272 2.68 -16.35 30.32
C ILE A 272 3.30 -15.75 31.59
N ILE A 273 3.72 -14.49 31.49
CA ILE A 273 4.20 -13.68 32.62
C ILE A 273 3.16 -12.58 32.84
N GLU A 274 2.80 -12.27 34.08
CA GLU A 274 1.91 -11.14 34.32
C GLU A 274 2.56 -9.84 33.82
N HIS A 275 1.83 -9.09 32.99
CA HIS A 275 2.26 -7.80 32.48
C HIS A 275 1.24 -6.74 32.92
N ASN A 276 1.72 -5.66 33.54
CA ASN A 276 0.86 -4.63 34.13
C ASN A 276 0.23 -3.66 33.11
N ASN A 277 0.49 -3.84 31.82
CA ASN A 277 -0.03 -2.97 30.77
C ASN A 277 -1.36 -3.53 30.23
N LYS A 278 -2.45 -2.80 30.44
CA LYS A 278 -3.82 -3.19 30.06
C LYS A 278 -4.03 -3.33 28.55
N ASP A 279 -3.15 -2.73 27.75
CA ASP A 279 -3.21 -2.78 26.29
C ASP A 279 -2.48 -4.01 25.71
N ILE A 280 -1.82 -4.81 26.56
CA ILE A 280 -1.10 -6.03 26.19
C ILE A 280 -1.87 -7.26 26.68
N ASN A 281 -2.30 -8.10 25.74
CA ASN A 281 -2.90 -9.40 26.01
C ASN A 281 -1.87 -10.51 25.75
N LEU A 282 -1.64 -11.37 26.72
CA LEU A 282 -0.75 -12.52 26.60
C LEU A 282 -1.56 -13.81 26.41
N PHE A 283 -1.20 -14.56 25.38
CA PHE A 283 -1.82 -15.83 25.02
C PHE A 283 -0.79 -16.95 25.00
N ASP A 284 -1.19 -18.13 25.45
CA ASP A 284 -0.41 -19.36 25.26
C ASP A 284 -0.34 -19.69 23.78
N ILE A 285 0.87 -19.82 23.24
CA ILE A 285 1.10 -20.16 21.84
C ILE A 285 0.52 -21.54 21.46
N LYS A 286 0.34 -22.45 22.43
CA LYS A 286 -0.33 -23.74 22.21
C LYS A 286 -1.80 -23.59 21.80
N LYS A 287 -2.43 -22.46 22.14
CA LYS A 287 -3.82 -22.14 21.77
C LYS A 287 -3.95 -21.43 20.43
N LEU A 288 -2.84 -21.22 19.71
CA LEU A 288 -2.81 -20.49 18.43
C LEU A 288 -3.81 -21.04 17.40
N ASN A 289 -3.91 -22.36 17.24
CA ASN A 289 -4.81 -22.96 16.25
C ASN A 289 -6.29 -22.61 16.50
N ASN A 290 -6.67 -22.41 17.77
CA ASN A 290 -8.04 -22.03 18.14
C ASN A 290 -8.28 -20.52 18.07
N ARG A 291 -7.25 -19.74 17.77
CA ARG A 291 -7.26 -18.26 17.74
C ARG A 291 -6.73 -17.69 16.42
N LEU A 292 -6.66 -18.50 15.37
CA LEU A 292 -6.22 -18.04 14.05
C LEU A 292 -7.11 -16.91 13.53
N ASP A 293 -8.41 -16.94 13.84
CA ASP A 293 -9.33 -15.85 13.49
C ASP A 293 -8.97 -14.53 14.20
N ASP A 294 -8.54 -14.58 15.48
CA ASP A 294 -8.06 -13.39 16.20
C ASP A 294 -6.79 -12.83 15.54
N VAL A 295 -5.89 -13.70 15.11
CA VAL A 295 -4.65 -13.32 14.40
C VAL A 295 -4.97 -12.73 13.02
N ALA A 296 -5.95 -13.28 12.30
CA ALA A 296 -6.38 -12.78 10.99
C ALA A 296 -6.96 -11.36 11.03
N LEU A 297 -7.46 -10.92 12.19
CA LEU A 297 -7.90 -9.54 12.42
C LEU A 297 -6.74 -8.57 12.66
N SER A 298 -5.51 -9.07 12.82
CA SER A 298 -4.32 -8.25 13.08
C SER A 298 -3.90 -7.50 11.83
N LYS A 299 -3.60 -6.21 11.98
CA LYS A 299 -3.08 -5.40 10.86
C LYS A 299 -1.60 -5.68 10.62
N ILE A 300 -0.85 -5.88 11.69
CA ILE A 300 0.59 -6.15 11.66
C ILE A 300 0.87 -7.38 12.53
N ILE A 301 1.66 -8.31 12.00
CA ILE A 301 2.09 -9.53 12.68
C ILE A 301 3.62 -9.51 12.78
N TRP A 302 4.16 -9.49 13.99
CA TRP A 302 5.60 -9.58 14.25
C TRP A 302 5.97 -11.02 14.63
N ILE A 303 6.95 -11.58 13.94
CA ILE A 303 7.55 -12.88 14.23
C ILE A 303 8.92 -12.61 14.88
N CYS A 304 8.94 -12.70 16.21
CA CYS A 304 10.11 -12.48 17.06
C CYS A 304 10.48 -13.77 17.82
N THR A 305 10.22 -14.93 17.21
CA THR A 305 10.58 -16.24 17.74
C THR A 305 12.05 -16.55 17.45
N PRO A 306 12.61 -17.67 17.93
CA PRO A 306 13.91 -18.11 17.46
C PRO A 306 13.92 -18.39 15.95
N SER A 307 15.05 -18.12 15.28
CA SER A 307 15.15 -18.09 13.82
C SER A 307 14.77 -19.38 13.10
N TYR A 308 14.92 -20.54 13.73
CA TYR A 308 14.53 -21.84 13.16
C TYR A 308 13.02 -21.98 12.93
N SER A 309 12.20 -21.12 13.55
CA SER A 309 10.74 -21.15 13.46
C SER A 309 10.15 -20.03 12.61
N HIS A 310 10.97 -19.10 12.12
CA HIS A 310 10.49 -17.95 11.37
C HIS A 310 9.70 -18.35 10.13
N ILE A 311 10.21 -19.31 9.36
CA ILE A 311 9.60 -19.74 8.10
C ILE A 311 8.29 -20.49 8.34
N GLU A 312 8.23 -21.33 9.38
CA GLU A 312 6.99 -22.01 9.78
C GLU A 312 5.87 -21.00 10.08
N TYR A 313 6.16 -19.95 10.85
CA TYR A 313 5.17 -18.91 11.13
C TYR A 313 4.85 -18.06 9.92
N LEU A 314 5.84 -17.74 9.08
CA LEU A 314 5.61 -17.03 7.83
C LEU A 314 4.63 -17.80 6.93
N GLU A 315 4.87 -19.08 6.69
CA GLU A 315 3.98 -19.94 5.88
C GLU A 315 2.57 -19.97 6.45
N LYS A 316 2.44 -20.04 7.79
CA LYS A 316 1.15 -20.04 8.48
C LYS A 316 0.35 -18.76 8.29
N PHE A 317 1.02 -17.60 8.13
CA PHE A 317 0.36 -16.30 8.08
C PHE A 317 0.37 -15.63 6.71
N MET A 318 1.09 -16.16 5.72
CA MET A 318 1.25 -15.56 4.39
C MET A 318 -0.08 -15.35 3.64
N GLY A 319 -1.13 -16.11 3.96
CA GLY A 319 -2.48 -15.94 3.39
C GLY A 319 -3.33 -14.86 4.05
N LEU A 320 -2.85 -14.23 5.12
CA LEU A 320 -3.58 -13.20 5.87
C LEU A 320 -3.39 -11.81 5.22
N ASN A 321 -4.41 -10.96 5.34
CA ASN A 321 -4.34 -9.57 4.87
C ASN A 321 -3.66 -8.66 5.91
N SER A 322 -2.45 -9.05 6.33
CA SER A 322 -1.65 -8.41 7.38
C SER A 322 -0.26 -8.13 6.84
N LEU A 323 0.38 -7.06 7.33
CA LEU A 323 1.83 -6.88 7.13
C LEU A 323 2.55 -7.82 8.11
N ILE A 324 3.36 -8.73 7.57
CA ILE A 324 4.18 -9.65 8.35
C ILE A 324 5.56 -9.03 8.53
N VAL A 325 6.09 -9.05 9.75
CA VAL A 325 7.40 -8.50 10.10
C VAL A 325 8.22 -9.62 10.71
N ILE A 326 9.42 -9.87 10.19
CA ILE A 326 10.26 -11.00 10.61
C ILE A 326 11.55 -10.49 11.22
N GLU A 327 11.87 -10.99 12.42
CA GLU A 327 13.15 -10.76 13.08
C GLU A 327 14.33 -11.40 12.37
N LYS A 328 15.53 -10.92 12.72
CA LYS A 328 16.79 -11.47 12.21
C LYS A 328 17.32 -12.61 13.11
N PRO A 329 18.19 -13.48 12.57
CA PRO A 329 18.38 -13.75 11.14
C PRO A 329 17.11 -14.36 10.53
N ILE A 330 16.93 -14.15 9.23
CA ILE A 330 15.72 -14.59 8.51
C ILE A 330 15.52 -16.11 8.66
N SER A 331 16.58 -16.87 8.44
CA SER A 331 16.66 -18.31 8.67
C SER A 331 18.13 -18.69 8.91
N VAL A 332 18.36 -19.87 9.49
CA VAL A 332 19.68 -20.48 9.67
C VAL A 332 19.89 -21.71 8.77
N ASN A 333 18.92 -22.01 7.91
CA ASN A 333 18.87 -23.23 7.09
C ASN A 333 18.86 -22.89 5.60
N LEU A 334 19.79 -23.46 4.83
CA LEU A 334 19.90 -23.23 3.38
C LEU A 334 18.62 -23.63 2.62
N ASN A 335 17.94 -24.70 3.04
CA ASN A 335 16.70 -25.14 2.39
C ASN A 335 15.58 -24.11 2.53
N GLU A 336 15.48 -23.49 3.71
CA GLU A 336 14.52 -22.41 3.99
C GLU A 336 14.84 -21.14 3.19
N LEU A 337 16.12 -20.79 3.02
CA LEU A 337 16.52 -19.68 2.16
C LEU A 337 16.13 -19.93 0.70
N ASN A 338 16.27 -21.16 0.21
CA ASN A 338 15.83 -21.54 -1.13
C ASN A 338 14.32 -21.47 -1.30
N ILE A 339 13.54 -21.80 -0.26
CA ILE A 339 12.09 -21.61 -0.23
C ILE A 339 11.75 -20.12 -0.34
N LEU A 340 12.41 -19.25 0.44
CA LEU A 340 12.18 -17.79 0.36
C LEU A 340 12.50 -17.21 -1.02
N LYS A 341 13.60 -17.64 -1.65
CA LYS A 341 13.93 -17.24 -3.03
C LYS A 341 12.83 -17.64 -4.02
N LYS A 342 12.26 -18.84 -3.87
CA LYS A 342 11.11 -19.28 -4.68
C LYS A 342 9.87 -18.45 -4.38
N MET A 343 9.52 -18.23 -3.11
CA MET A 343 8.35 -17.42 -2.71
C MET A 343 8.43 -16.00 -3.28
N LYS A 344 9.62 -15.40 -3.26
CA LYS A 344 9.88 -14.11 -3.91
C LYS A 344 9.58 -14.15 -5.40
N SER A 345 10.04 -15.18 -6.13
CA SER A 345 9.81 -15.29 -7.58
C SER A 345 8.32 -15.37 -7.97
N TYR A 346 7.46 -15.74 -7.01
CA TYR A 346 6.00 -15.78 -7.15
C TYR A 346 5.30 -14.57 -6.51
N ASN A 347 6.02 -13.50 -6.13
CA ASN A 347 5.51 -12.30 -5.45
C ASN A 347 4.73 -12.59 -4.15
N LEU A 348 5.06 -13.68 -3.46
CA LEU A 348 4.39 -14.07 -2.21
C LEU A 348 4.90 -13.31 -0.98
N LEU A 349 5.99 -12.53 -1.13
CA LEU A 349 6.64 -11.78 -0.05
C LEU A 349 6.32 -10.28 -0.07
N ASP A 350 5.37 -9.83 -0.89
CA ASP A 350 5.04 -8.40 -1.09
C ASP A 350 4.49 -7.71 0.18
N ASN A 351 4.05 -8.48 1.17
CA ASN A 351 3.59 -8.00 2.48
C ASN A 351 4.49 -8.47 3.64
N VAL A 352 5.76 -8.82 3.36
CA VAL A 352 6.70 -9.31 4.38
C VAL A 352 7.85 -8.33 4.51
N PHE A 353 8.02 -7.75 5.70
CA PHE A 353 9.11 -6.84 6.05
C PHE A 353 10.17 -7.58 6.87
N PHE A 354 11.40 -7.63 6.37
CA PHE A 354 12.52 -8.28 7.05
C PHE A 354 13.33 -7.28 7.86
N LEU A 355 13.37 -7.44 9.18
CA LEU A 355 14.07 -6.49 10.04
C LEU A 355 15.58 -6.55 9.82
N SER A 356 16.21 -5.38 9.87
CA SER A 356 17.65 -5.24 9.72
C SER A 356 18.16 -4.14 10.63
N TYR A 357 18.26 -4.47 11.92
CA TYR A 357 18.56 -3.48 12.97
C TYR A 357 19.83 -2.67 12.70
N TYR A 358 20.90 -3.29 12.21
CA TYR A 358 22.11 -2.54 11.90
C TYR A 358 21.96 -1.68 10.66
N LYS A 359 21.40 -2.19 9.57
CA LYS A 359 21.23 -1.45 8.30
C LYS A 359 20.21 -0.31 8.40
N LEU A 360 19.03 -0.59 8.95
CA LEU A 360 17.88 0.32 8.94
C LEU A 360 17.84 1.24 10.16
N GLU A 361 18.70 1.03 11.16
CA GLU A 361 18.66 1.83 12.37
C GLU A 361 20.04 2.28 12.88
N LYS A 362 20.94 1.35 13.24
CA LYS A 362 22.24 1.74 13.83
C LYS A 362 23.16 2.43 12.83
N SER A 363 23.13 2.00 11.58
CA SER A 363 23.89 2.55 10.46
C SER A 363 23.02 3.27 9.45
N LEU A 364 21.78 3.66 9.82
CA LEU A 364 20.87 4.37 8.91
C LEU A 364 21.53 5.57 8.19
N PRO A 365 22.36 6.41 8.84
CA PRO A 365 23.06 7.47 8.12
C PRO A 365 24.01 6.96 7.02
N LEU A 366 24.69 5.82 7.23
CA LEU A 366 25.49 5.16 6.19
C LEU A 366 24.62 4.62 5.06
N THR A 367 23.49 3.98 5.40
CA THR A 367 22.54 3.46 4.41
C THR A 367 21.99 4.58 3.53
N TYR A 368 21.69 5.74 4.12
CA TYR A 368 21.19 6.91 3.41
C TYR A 368 22.20 7.51 2.42
N LEU A 369 23.51 7.41 2.69
CA LEU A 369 24.53 7.90 1.75
C LEU A 369 24.52 7.13 0.43
N ILE A 370 24.31 5.82 0.49
CA ILE A 370 24.28 4.96 -0.68
C ILE A 370 22.90 4.98 -1.34
N TYR A 371 21.85 4.94 -0.51
CA TYR A 371 20.45 4.88 -0.95
C TYR A 371 19.66 6.06 -0.36
N PRO A 372 19.79 7.27 -0.94
CA PRO A 372 19.07 8.44 -0.47
C PRO A 372 17.58 8.31 -0.76
N SER A 373 16.83 7.78 0.21
CA SER A 373 15.38 7.59 0.12
C SER A 373 14.62 8.58 1.01
N ILE A 374 13.46 9.03 0.52
CA ILE A 374 12.55 9.87 1.32
C ILE A 374 12.08 9.16 2.58
N TYR A 375 11.99 7.83 2.56
CA TYR A 375 11.59 7.00 3.71
C TYR A 375 12.59 7.10 4.87
N TYR A 376 13.89 7.24 4.57
CA TYR A 376 14.95 7.38 5.58
C TYR A 376 15.19 8.82 5.99
N ALA A 377 15.03 9.76 5.04
CA ALA A 377 15.40 11.16 5.22
C ALA A 377 14.67 11.85 6.39
N LYS A 378 13.47 11.40 6.75
CA LYS A 378 12.69 11.94 7.88
C LYS A 378 13.34 11.68 9.25
N TYR A 379 14.17 10.65 9.37
CA TYR A 379 14.83 10.26 10.63
C TYR A 379 16.17 10.95 10.86
N LEU A 380 16.70 11.65 9.85
CA LEU A 380 18.07 12.18 9.88
C LEU A 380 18.10 13.68 10.14
N GLU A 381 19.11 14.11 10.89
CA GLU A 381 19.50 15.50 11.11
C GLU A 381 20.88 15.72 10.47
N PHE A 382 20.98 16.77 9.67
CA PHE A 382 22.19 17.14 8.94
C PHE A 382 22.81 18.37 9.59
N LYS A 383 24.10 18.33 9.88
CA LYS A 383 24.88 19.48 10.36
C LYS A 383 25.93 19.85 9.34
N ASN A 384 26.07 21.15 9.10
CA ASN A 384 27.03 21.75 8.18
C ASN A 384 26.82 21.38 6.70
N ALA A 385 25.64 20.87 6.34
CA ALA A 385 25.23 20.62 4.96
C ALA A 385 23.70 20.50 4.84
N ASP A 386 23.17 20.82 3.67
CA ASP A 386 21.84 20.40 3.25
C ASP A 386 21.90 19.04 2.49
N LYS A 387 20.72 18.49 2.16
CA LYS A 387 20.62 17.18 1.51
C LYS A 387 21.25 17.17 0.10
N GLU A 388 21.13 18.27 -0.63
CA GLU A 388 21.61 18.37 -2.02
C GLU A 388 23.14 18.49 -2.06
N SER A 389 23.74 19.22 -1.11
CA SER A 389 25.19 19.34 -0.97
C SER A 389 25.88 18.05 -0.53
N LEU A 390 25.15 17.13 0.09
CA LEU A 390 25.70 15.87 0.60
C LEU A 390 26.21 14.94 -0.50
N SER A 391 25.43 14.77 -1.58
CA SER A 391 25.81 13.88 -2.68
C SER A 391 27.08 14.38 -3.38
N PHE A 392 27.17 15.69 -3.60
CA PHE A 392 28.34 16.37 -4.15
C PHE A 392 29.56 16.28 -3.22
N PHE A 393 29.34 16.41 -1.90
CA PHE A 393 30.43 16.24 -0.94
C PHE A 393 30.95 14.80 -0.91
N TYR A 394 30.04 13.83 -0.94
CA TYR A 394 30.38 12.40 -0.96
C TYR A 394 31.13 12.01 -2.24
N SER A 395 30.69 12.50 -3.42
CA SER A 395 31.38 12.21 -4.69
C SER A 395 32.82 12.74 -4.73
N LYS A 396 33.14 13.79 -3.97
CA LYS A 396 34.50 14.33 -3.88
C LYS A 396 35.48 13.49 -3.06
N LEU A 397 35.00 12.50 -2.31
CA LEU A 397 35.89 11.60 -1.55
C LEU A 397 36.73 10.72 -2.47
N GLY A 398 36.29 10.47 -3.71
CA GLY A 398 36.98 9.59 -4.67
C GLY A 398 36.63 8.12 -4.45
N ASN A 399 37.49 7.21 -4.91
CA ASN A 399 37.25 5.78 -4.75
C ASN A 399 37.51 5.32 -3.31
N LEU A 400 36.73 4.33 -2.86
CA LEU A 400 36.97 3.64 -1.59
C LEU A 400 38.28 2.83 -1.69
N LYS A 401 39.10 2.88 -0.64
CA LYS A 401 40.36 2.13 -0.54
C LYS A 401 40.30 1.04 0.51
N SER A 402 39.67 1.34 1.65
CA SER A 402 39.46 0.34 2.69
C SER A 402 38.20 0.62 3.50
N LEU A 403 37.64 -0.44 4.09
CA LEU A 403 36.57 -0.33 5.07
C LEU A 403 36.86 -1.26 6.25
N SER A 404 36.67 -0.74 7.46
CA SER A 404 36.79 -1.49 8.70
C SER A 404 35.52 -1.35 9.52
N ILE A 405 34.91 -2.48 9.93
CA ILE A 405 33.70 -2.49 10.77
C ILE A 405 33.96 -3.33 12.01
N ASN A 406 33.79 -2.71 13.17
CA ASN A 406 34.08 -3.32 14.47
C ASN A 406 32.83 -3.30 15.36
N LEU A 407 32.36 -4.49 15.75
CA LEU A 407 31.31 -4.68 16.76
C LEU A 407 31.87 -5.44 17.96
N ILE A 408 32.45 -4.68 18.90
CA ILE A 408 33.01 -5.17 20.15
C ILE A 408 31.98 -4.90 21.24
N GLU A 409 31.34 -5.96 21.71
CA GLU A 409 30.22 -5.93 22.64
C GLU A 409 30.57 -6.58 23.98
N GLY A 410 29.85 -6.17 25.03
CA GLY A 410 30.05 -6.65 26.38
C GLY A 410 29.47 -8.05 26.59
N MET A 411 29.17 -8.34 27.85
CA MET A 411 28.64 -9.65 28.24
C MET A 411 27.29 -9.93 27.57
N ASP A 412 27.17 -11.07 26.88
CA ASP A 412 25.93 -11.56 26.28
C ASP A 412 25.43 -12.75 27.12
N ASN A 413 24.39 -12.50 27.92
CA ASN A 413 23.83 -13.47 28.88
C ASN A 413 22.88 -14.49 28.24
N ARG A 414 22.63 -14.39 26.93
CA ARG A 414 21.68 -15.25 26.21
C ARG A 414 22.39 -16.53 25.81
N ASP A 415 21.71 -17.67 25.94
CA ASP A 415 22.35 -18.97 25.67
C ASP A 415 22.34 -19.37 24.19
N TRP A 416 21.26 -19.05 23.46
CA TRP A 416 21.08 -19.48 22.07
C TRP A 416 22.12 -18.93 21.07
N PRO A 417 22.68 -17.71 21.20
CA PRO A 417 23.72 -17.23 20.30
C PRO A 417 25.04 -18.02 20.37
N TYR A 418 25.24 -18.84 21.41
CA TYR A 418 26.42 -19.70 21.54
C TYR A 418 26.21 -21.12 21.01
N LYS A 419 25.00 -21.44 20.53
CA LYS A 419 24.68 -22.77 20.01
C LYS A 419 24.64 -22.75 18.49
N ASP A 420 25.32 -23.72 17.89
CA ASP A 420 25.43 -23.82 16.43
C ASP A 420 24.09 -24.10 15.74
N GLU A 421 23.17 -24.80 16.42
CA GLU A 421 21.81 -25.08 15.95
C GLU A 421 20.99 -23.81 15.66
N TYR A 422 21.35 -22.68 16.26
CA TYR A 422 20.72 -21.37 16.04
C TYR A 422 21.60 -20.43 15.20
N GLY A 423 22.57 -20.98 14.47
CA GLY A 423 23.48 -20.20 13.62
C GLY A 423 24.67 -19.57 14.36
N GLY A 424 24.69 -19.64 15.69
CA GLY A 424 25.72 -19.05 16.54
C GLY A 424 25.87 -17.54 16.35
N HIS A 425 26.92 -16.96 16.94
CA HIS A 425 27.25 -15.54 16.78
C HIS A 425 27.63 -15.16 15.34
N LEU A 426 27.95 -16.14 14.49
CA LEU A 426 28.16 -15.92 13.06
C LEU A 426 26.89 -15.35 12.40
N LEU A 427 25.75 -16.04 12.52
CA LEU A 427 24.49 -15.56 11.93
C LEU A 427 23.75 -14.55 12.83
N GLU A 428 23.94 -14.61 14.15
CA GLU A 428 23.26 -13.71 15.09
C GLU A 428 23.89 -12.31 15.16
N THR A 429 25.22 -12.20 15.01
CA THR A 429 25.94 -10.92 15.17
C THR A 429 26.87 -10.59 14.00
N PHE A 430 27.63 -11.56 13.48
CA PHE A 430 28.60 -11.31 12.40
C PHE A 430 27.93 -10.97 11.06
N ILE A 431 26.67 -11.35 10.87
CA ILE A 431 25.86 -10.91 9.72
C ILE A 431 25.83 -9.38 9.56
N HIS A 432 25.80 -8.63 10.67
CA HIS A 432 25.62 -7.19 10.66
C HIS A 432 26.75 -6.42 9.95
N PRO A 433 28.05 -6.62 10.28
CA PRO A 433 29.12 -5.97 9.54
C PRO A 433 29.14 -6.37 8.06
N VAL A 434 28.77 -7.61 7.72
CA VAL A 434 28.72 -8.06 6.31
C VAL A 434 27.59 -7.36 5.52
N VAL A 435 26.41 -7.22 6.13
CA VAL A 435 25.27 -6.47 5.56
C VAL A 435 25.58 -4.98 5.41
N ILE A 436 26.39 -4.39 6.28
CA ILE A 436 26.83 -3.00 6.11
C ILE A 436 27.88 -2.90 5.00
N ALA A 437 28.89 -3.78 5.01
CA ALA A 437 29.98 -3.76 4.03
C ALA A 437 29.48 -3.93 2.60
N SER A 438 28.57 -4.87 2.36
CA SER A 438 27.96 -5.16 1.04
C SER A 438 27.14 -4.01 0.44
N GLN A 439 26.88 -2.93 1.19
CA GLN A 439 26.31 -1.70 0.62
C GLN A 439 27.36 -0.82 -0.08
N TYR A 440 28.65 -1.02 0.24
CA TYR A 440 29.77 -0.20 -0.23
C TYR A 440 30.73 -0.96 -1.15
N VAL A 441 30.80 -2.27 -1.00
CA VAL A 441 31.58 -3.18 -1.85
C VAL A 441 30.66 -4.24 -2.45
N GLU A 442 31.19 -5.06 -3.35
CA GLU A 442 30.40 -6.15 -3.95
C GLU A 442 29.87 -7.12 -2.90
N ILE A 443 28.87 -7.91 -3.28
CA ILE A 443 28.38 -8.99 -2.43
C ILE A 443 29.54 -9.94 -2.05
N PRO A 444 29.53 -10.52 -0.82
CA PRO A 444 30.66 -11.28 -0.28
C PRO A 444 31.11 -12.47 -1.13
N GLN A 445 30.22 -13.04 -1.95
CA GLN A 445 30.53 -14.13 -2.88
C GLN A 445 31.65 -13.78 -3.87
N ASN A 446 31.87 -12.50 -4.15
CA ASN A 446 32.88 -12.02 -5.09
C ASN A 446 34.16 -11.52 -4.40
N TRP A 447 34.27 -11.65 -3.08
CA TRP A 447 35.47 -11.25 -2.35
C TRP A 447 36.61 -12.24 -2.61
N LYS A 448 37.85 -11.74 -2.57
CA LYS A 448 39.09 -12.51 -2.76
C LYS A 448 39.96 -12.46 -1.50
N ASP A 449 40.94 -13.34 -1.42
CA ASP A 449 41.93 -13.38 -0.35
C ASP A 449 41.30 -13.40 1.06
N LEU A 450 40.25 -14.21 1.22
CA LEU A 450 39.49 -14.32 2.46
C LEU A 450 40.35 -14.99 3.54
N VAL A 451 40.57 -14.28 4.65
CA VAL A 451 41.27 -14.78 5.82
C VAL A 451 40.37 -14.63 7.04
N TRP A 452 40.04 -15.77 7.65
CA TRP A 452 39.29 -15.84 8.91
C TRP A 452 40.23 -16.04 10.09
N ASN A 453 40.09 -15.20 11.11
CA ASN A 453 40.69 -15.43 12.42
C ASN A 453 39.56 -15.61 13.44
N ILE A 454 39.52 -16.79 14.07
CA ILE A 454 38.54 -17.11 15.10
C ILE A 454 39.26 -17.34 16.42
N TYR A 455 38.77 -16.69 17.48
CA TYR A 455 39.20 -16.95 18.84
C TYR A 455 38.00 -17.36 19.69
N LYS A 456 38.10 -18.53 20.33
CA LYS A 456 37.12 -19.08 21.27
C LYS A 456 37.82 -19.24 22.63
N GLY A 457 37.52 -18.38 23.59
CA GLY A 457 38.09 -18.41 24.94
C GLY A 457 37.27 -19.28 25.89
N GLU A 458 37.92 -20.24 26.54
CA GLU A 458 37.26 -21.27 27.38
C GLU A 458 36.62 -20.72 28.66
N LYS A 459 37.27 -19.77 29.36
CA LYS A 459 36.84 -19.32 30.70
C LYS A 459 35.69 -18.30 30.71
N ASN A 460 35.59 -17.46 29.68
CA ASN A 460 34.67 -16.32 29.66
C ASN A 460 33.67 -16.36 28.50
N LYS A 461 33.57 -17.49 27.78
CA LYS A 461 32.86 -17.59 26.49
C LYS A 461 33.28 -16.46 25.53
N GLU A 462 34.53 -15.99 25.63
CA GLU A 462 35.02 -14.89 24.79
C GLU A 462 35.07 -15.39 23.35
N LEU A 463 34.48 -14.63 22.44
CA LEU A 463 34.36 -15.06 21.05
C LEU A 463 34.72 -13.89 20.15
N MET A 464 35.65 -14.12 19.24
CA MET A 464 36.00 -13.17 18.20
C MET A 464 35.91 -13.85 16.84
N TYR A 465 35.23 -13.17 15.92
CA TYR A 465 35.37 -13.44 14.49
C TYR A 465 35.99 -12.21 13.85
N GLU A 466 37.06 -12.42 13.11
CA GLU A 466 37.68 -11.43 12.27
C GLU A 466 37.80 -11.99 10.85
N LEU A 467 37.40 -11.17 9.87
CA LEU A 467 37.49 -11.46 8.46
C LEU A 467 38.28 -10.34 7.79
N LYS A 468 39.27 -10.73 7.00
CA LYS A 468 39.97 -9.86 6.06
C LYS A 468 39.75 -10.38 4.65
N ALA A 469 39.47 -9.49 3.71
CA ALA A 469 39.25 -9.84 2.31
C ALA A 469 39.53 -8.64 1.41
N ILE A 470 39.58 -8.88 0.09
CA ILE A 470 39.70 -7.85 -0.94
C ILE A 470 38.49 -7.90 -1.86
N SER A 471 37.82 -6.76 -2.09
CA SER A 471 36.72 -6.64 -3.06
C SER A 471 37.03 -5.53 -4.07
N LYS A 472 37.24 -5.88 -5.34
CA LYS A 472 37.62 -4.94 -6.42
C LYS A 472 38.77 -3.96 -6.04
N GLY A 473 39.76 -4.45 -5.29
CA GLY A 473 40.90 -3.65 -4.83
C GLY A 473 40.63 -2.78 -3.59
N VAL A 474 39.49 -2.99 -2.92
CA VAL A 474 39.18 -2.41 -1.60
C VAL A 474 39.51 -3.42 -0.51
N ASP A 475 40.29 -3.00 0.48
CA ASP A 475 40.59 -3.80 1.66
C ASP A 475 39.39 -3.83 2.62
N VAL A 476 38.86 -5.01 2.88
CA VAL A 476 37.68 -5.23 3.74
C VAL A 476 38.13 -5.88 5.04
N HIS A 477 37.84 -5.23 6.17
CA HIS A 477 38.16 -5.75 7.50
C HIS A 477 36.95 -5.72 8.43
N LEU A 478 36.40 -6.89 8.73
CA LEU A 478 35.23 -7.02 9.59
C LEU A 478 35.61 -7.74 10.88
N ARG A 479 35.18 -7.21 12.02
CA ARG A 479 35.48 -7.80 13.32
C ARG A 479 34.29 -7.72 14.24
N ILE A 480 33.96 -8.84 14.88
CA ILE A 480 33.10 -8.86 16.07
C ILE A 480 33.87 -9.47 17.24
N LYS A 481 33.60 -8.97 18.44
CA LYS A 481 34.11 -9.54 19.69
C LYS A 481 33.00 -9.51 20.73
N LYS A 482 32.71 -10.65 21.35
CA LYS A 482 31.71 -10.82 22.41
C LYS A 482 32.37 -11.00 23.77
N ASN A 483 31.67 -10.59 24.82
CA ASN A 483 32.15 -10.64 26.20
C ASN A 483 33.45 -9.85 26.42
N ALA A 484 33.60 -8.74 25.68
CA ALA A 484 34.73 -7.84 25.85
C ALA A 484 34.64 -7.04 27.15
N LYS A 485 35.80 -6.61 27.67
CA LYS A 485 35.86 -5.74 28.85
C LYS A 485 35.26 -4.37 28.53
N LYS A 486 34.73 -3.68 29.55
CA LYS A 486 34.04 -2.39 29.40
C LYS A 486 34.87 -1.33 28.66
N ASN A 487 36.19 -1.34 28.82
CA ASN A 487 37.09 -0.38 28.17
C ASN A 487 37.33 -0.66 26.68
N ASP A 488 37.03 -1.88 26.22
CA ASP A 488 37.25 -2.30 24.84
C ASP A 488 35.97 -2.16 23.98
N LEU A 489 34.84 -1.79 24.59
CA LEU A 489 33.55 -1.70 23.92
C LEU A 489 33.58 -0.66 22.80
N LYS A 490 33.33 -1.13 21.58
CA LYS A 490 33.44 -0.30 20.37
C LYS A 490 32.48 -0.82 19.31
N LYS A 491 31.52 0.02 18.92
CA LYS A 491 30.61 -0.26 17.79
C LYS A 491 30.75 0.86 16.77
N SER A 492 31.60 0.65 15.77
CA SER A 492 31.99 1.70 14.84
C SER A 492 32.39 1.14 13.48
N ALA A 493 32.38 1.99 12.48
CA ALA A 493 33.00 1.72 11.20
C ALA A 493 33.87 2.89 10.73
N GLU A 494 34.88 2.59 9.94
CA GLU A 494 35.70 3.56 9.23
C GLU A 494 35.81 3.15 7.77
N PHE A 495 35.54 4.10 6.87
CA PHE A 495 35.65 3.93 5.42
C PHE A 495 36.65 4.95 4.92
N VAL A 496 37.76 4.49 4.34
CA VAL A 496 38.84 5.34 3.85
C VAL A 496 38.74 5.45 2.34
N TYR A 497 38.69 6.69 1.86
CA TYR A 497 38.63 7.05 0.45
C TYR A 497 39.93 7.75 0.03
N GLU A 498 40.11 7.98 -1.27
CA GLU A 498 41.29 8.68 -1.82
C GLU A 498 41.51 10.08 -1.25
N ASN A 499 40.43 10.81 -0.97
CA ASN A 499 40.48 12.22 -0.59
C ASN A 499 39.77 12.50 0.75
N GLY A 500 39.59 11.47 1.58
CA GLY A 500 38.89 11.64 2.86
C GLY A 500 38.44 10.33 3.48
N LYS A 501 37.58 10.42 4.49
CA LYS A 501 37.08 9.26 5.22
C LYS A 501 35.72 9.48 5.84
N ILE A 502 35.04 8.37 6.14
CA ILE A 502 33.78 8.34 6.89
C ILE A 502 34.00 7.56 8.17
N ILE A 503 33.65 8.16 9.30
CA ILE A 503 33.70 7.53 10.61
C ILE A 503 32.27 7.40 11.15
N ALA A 504 31.83 6.18 11.43
CA ALA A 504 30.53 5.86 11.98
C ALA A 504 30.62 5.46 13.45
N ASP A 505 29.72 5.99 14.27
CA ASP A 505 29.49 5.58 15.66
C ASP A 505 28.06 5.02 15.75
N PHE A 506 27.97 3.68 15.82
CA PHE A 506 26.69 2.98 15.81
C PHE A 506 25.93 3.12 17.14
N ASN A 507 26.62 3.39 18.24
CA ASN A 507 25.96 3.64 19.52
C ASN A 507 25.22 4.99 19.48
N LYS A 508 25.84 6.00 18.87
CA LYS A 508 25.26 7.34 18.70
C LYS A 508 24.45 7.49 17.40
N LYS A 509 24.26 6.41 16.63
CA LYS A 509 23.57 6.37 15.33
C LYS A 509 23.97 7.54 14.42
N LYS A 510 25.28 7.79 14.29
CA LYS A 510 25.82 8.96 13.59
C LYS A 510 27.04 8.63 12.74
N ILE A 511 27.27 9.49 11.76
CA ILE A 511 28.47 9.47 10.92
C ILE A 511 29.08 10.86 10.83
N LYS A 512 30.40 10.88 10.62
CA LYS A 512 31.16 12.07 10.26
C LYS A 512 31.91 11.79 8.96
N ILE A 513 31.76 12.67 8.00
CA ILE A 513 32.40 12.60 6.69
C ILE A 513 33.46 13.70 6.67
N PHE A 514 34.71 13.33 6.41
CA PHE A 514 35.85 14.24 6.34
C PHE A 514 36.38 14.25 4.92
N ASN A 515 36.65 15.44 4.39
CA ASN A 515 37.32 15.60 3.12
C ASN A 515 38.69 16.25 3.35
N ASP A 516 39.76 15.50 3.11
CA ASP A 516 41.13 15.88 3.45
C ASP A 516 41.62 17.04 2.58
N LYS A 517 41.10 17.18 1.34
CA LYS A 517 41.47 18.27 0.42
C LYS A 517 40.88 19.62 0.81
N SER A 518 39.65 19.61 1.33
CA SER A 518 38.93 20.85 1.68
C SER A 518 38.99 21.19 3.17
N GLY A 519 39.38 20.26 4.03
CA GLY A 519 39.33 20.39 5.49
C GLY A 519 37.90 20.47 6.05
N GLN A 520 36.88 20.31 5.20
CA GLN A 520 35.48 20.37 5.60
C GLN A 520 35.01 19.04 6.20
N SER A 521 34.03 19.10 7.09
CA SER A 521 33.39 17.93 7.65
C SER A 521 31.87 18.08 7.77
N ILE A 522 31.16 17.02 7.40
CA ILE A 522 29.69 16.91 7.54
C ILE A 522 29.37 15.88 8.62
N GLU A 523 28.39 16.19 9.47
CA GLU A 523 27.86 15.25 10.45
C GLU A 523 26.40 14.93 10.12
N ILE A 524 26.07 13.64 10.11
CA ILE A 524 24.69 13.15 9.94
C ILE A 524 24.39 12.23 11.12
N LYS A 525 23.27 12.45 11.78
CA LYS A 525 22.82 11.60 12.90
C LYS A 525 21.34 11.32 12.81
N VAL A 526 20.91 10.21 13.42
CA VAL A 526 19.49 9.99 13.68
C VAL A 526 18.99 11.03 14.69
N LYS A 527 17.81 11.60 14.43
CA LYS A 527 17.17 12.59 15.31
C LYS A 527 16.97 12.00 16.71
N ASN A 528 17.05 12.87 17.72
CA ASN A 528 16.94 12.45 19.13
C ASN A 528 15.61 11.74 19.44
N GLU A 529 14.53 12.10 18.75
CA GLU A 529 13.20 11.49 18.88
C GLU A 529 13.15 10.01 18.47
N PHE A 530 14.08 9.54 17.62
CA PHE A 530 14.20 8.15 17.16
C PHE A 530 15.48 7.46 17.65
N ASN A 531 16.08 7.99 18.72
CA ASN A 531 17.38 7.50 19.19
C ASN A 531 17.28 6.23 20.04
N GLY A 532 16.10 5.88 20.56
CA GLY A 532 15.87 4.61 21.24
C GLY A 532 15.99 3.42 20.29
N ASN A 533 16.32 2.25 20.82
CA ASN A 533 16.41 1.04 20.00
C ASN A 533 15.02 0.68 19.45
N TYR A 534 14.94 0.30 18.19
CA TYR A 534 13.74 -0.09 17.44
C TYR A 534 12.79 1.05 17.07
N ASP A 535 13.03 2.28 17.52
CA ASP A 535 12.15 3.42 17.23
C ASP A 535 12.01 3.66 15.72
N VAL A 536 13.13 3.62 14.99
CA VAL A 536 13.12 3.77 13.52
C VAL A 536 12.42 2.59 12.85
N GLN A 537 12.71 1.36 13.27
CA GLN A 537 12.14 0.16 12.63
C GLN A 537 10.63 0.07 12.83
N VAL A 538 10.13 0.38 14.02
CA VAL A 538 8.69 0.43 14.31
C VAL A 538 8.00 1.47 13.44
N ASP A 539 8.57 2.68 13.33
CA ASP A 539 7.99 3.72 12.49
C ASP A 539 8.08 3.39 10.98
N LEU A 540 9.16 2.74 10.53
CA LEU A 540 9.30 2.23 9.16
C LEU A 540 8.22 1.19 8.83
N VAL A 541 8.03 0.18 9.68
CA VAL A 541 6.99 -0.85 9.53
C VAL A 541 5.60 -0.21 9.45
N LYS A 542 5.34 0.78 10.31
CA LYS A 542 4.08 1.53 10.25
C LYS A 542 3.92 2.28 8.94
N THR A 543 4.96 2.98 8.51
CA THR A 543 4.95 3.75 7.24
C THR A 543 4.64 2.81 6.08
N VAL A 544 5.30 1.65 6.04
CA VAL A 544 5.06 0.58 5.06
C VAL A 544 3.59 0.14 5.06
N TYR A 545 3.02 -0.09 6.23
CA TYR A 545 1.62 -0.49 6.38
C TYR A 545 0.64 0.61 5.94
N GLU A 546 0.78 1.83 6.48
CA GLU A 546 -0.15 2.95 6.27
C GLU A 546 -0.12 3.44 4.82
N ASP A 547 1.08 3.54 4.23
CA ASP A 547 1.28 4.04 2.87
C ASP A 547 1.21 2.93 1.82
N LYS A 548 1.04 1.66 2.25
CA LYS A 548 0.99 0.47 1.38
C LYS A 548 2.22 0.36 0.46
N ILE A 549 3.39 0.63 1.04
CA ILE A 549 4.66 0.53 0.33
C ILE A 549 5.08 -0.93 0.31
N THR A 550 5.61 -1.43 -0.82
CA THR A 550 6.21 -2.76 -0.88
C THR A 550 7.44 -2.81 0.03
N PRO A 551 7.51 -3.68 1.05
CA PRO A 551 8.60 -3.75 2.03
C PRO A 551 9.99 -3.90 1.42
N SER A 552 10.11 -4.63 0.31
CA SER A 552 11.36 -4.90 -0.42
C SER A 552 12.09 -3.64 -0.90
N LEU A 553 11.36 -2.53 -1.07
CA LEU A 553 11.93 -1.23 -1.41
C LEU A 553 12.70 -0.57 -0.25
N ILE A 554 12.52 -1.07 0.97
CA ILE A 554 13.02 -0.46 2.21
C ILE A 554 13.94 -1.40 2.96
N ASP A 555 13.59 -2.67 3.11
CA ASP A 555 14.28 -3.58 4.03
C ASP A 555 15.60 -4.16 3.48
N GLY A 556 15.74 -4.19 2.15
CA GLY A 556 16.87 -4.78 1.44
C GLY A 556 17.10 -6.25 1.78
N PHE A 557 16.02 -7.03 1.96
CA PHE A 557 16.09 -8.44 2.36
C PHE A 557 16.88 -9.34 1.39
N GLU A 558 16.93 -9.00 0.10
CA GLU A 558 17.58 -9.80 -0.93
C GLU A 558 19.08 -9.97 -0.64
N GLN A 559 19.74 -8.86 -0.32
CA GLN A 559 21.15 -8.86 0.09
C GLN A 559 21.35 -9.69 1.36
N GLN A 560 20.39 -9.67 2.29
CA GLN A 560 20.50 -10.46 3.52
C GLN A 560 20.44 -11.96 3.24
N ILE A 561 19.57 -12.41 2.34
CA ILE A 561 19.49 -13.83 1.96
C ILE A 561 20.82 -14.31 1.37
N GLU A 562 21.38 -13.55 0.43
CA GLU A 562 22.68 -13.89 -0.19
C GLU A 562 23.81 -13.94 0.84
N ILE A 563 23.83 -13.00 1.79
CA ILE A 563 24.84 -12.95 2.85
C ILE A 563 24.71 -14.12 3.82
N ILE A 564 23.48 -14.47 4.22
CA ILE A 564 23.25 -15.61 5.12
C ILE A 564 23.68 -16.90 4.43
N GLU A 565 23.29 -17.11 3.17
CA GLU A 565 23.70 -18.28 2.39
C GLU A 565 25.22 -18.37 2.29
N TRP A 566 25.89 -17.26 1.97
CA TRP A 566 27.35 -17.21 1.93
C TRP A 566 27.97 -17.55 3.28
N LEU A 567 27.49 -16.98 4.39
CA LEU A 567 27.99 -17.28 5.73
C LEU A 567 27.82 -18.76 6.10
N ILE A 568 26.69 -19.38 5.74
CA ILE A 568 26.47 -20.82 5.99
C ILE A 568 27.45 -21.67 5.18
N ASN A 569 27.66 -21.33 3.91
CA ASN A 569 28.61 -22.06 3.05
C ASN A 569 30.04 -21.91 3.57
N GLN A 570 30.46 -20.70 3.97
CA GLN A 570 31.76 -20.46 4.57
C GLN A 570 31.96 -21.26 5.87
N LYS A 571 30.91 -21.37 6.69
CA LYS A 571 30.95 -22.21 7.89
C LYS A 571 31.26 -23.67 7.55
N SER A 572 30.64 -24.20 6.49
CA SER A 572 30.86 -25.59 6.06
C SER A 572 32.24 -25.82 5.42
N GLU A 573 32.79 -24.85 4.70
CA GLU A 573 34.06 -24.97 3.98
C GLU A 573 35.29 -24.71 4.86
N SER A 574 35.17 -23.82 5.86
CA SER A 574 36.29 -23.27 6.61
C SER A 574 36.35 -23.72 8.08
N ASN A 575 35.56 -24.72 8.49
CA ASN A 575 35.43 -25.18 9.89
C ASN A 575 35.18 -24.03 10.90
N LEU A 576 34.35 -23.03 10.55
CA LEU A 576 34.07 -21.84 11.38
C LEU A 576 33.14 -22.12 12.58
#